data_AF-A0A7Y4P0Q9-F1
#
_entry.id   AF-A0A7Y4P0Q9-F1
#
_cell.length_a   1.000
_cell.length_b   1.000
_cell.length_c   1.000
_cell.angle_alpha   90.00
_cell.angle_beta   90.00
_cell.angle_gamma   90.00
#
_symmetry.space_group_name_H-M   'P 1'
#
loop_
_entity.id
_entity.type
_entity.pdbx_description
1 polymer ?
#
loop_
_entity_poly.entity_id
_entity_poly.type
_entity_poly.pdbx_seq_one_letter_code
_entity_poly.pdbx_strand_id
1 'polypeptide(L)'
;MAGDFERARELYLASIALNEELGQAEMVNSEYHNLAFTELNLGNLARARELFLAGRERVFREGYDSFVPYVCVAAAALASAEGDHPYAARMVGLTDTAYAAIGQVPDPDDGLELDAVRTRALAAVGEVQFQAEYAVGAAQTPAQAFG
;
A
#
# COMPACT_ATOMS: atom_id res chain seq x y z
N MET A 1 -8.45 13.61 -14.07
CA MET A 1 -8.31 12.95 -12.76
C MET A 1 -9.36 11.87 -12.56
N ALA A 2 -10.63 12.14 -12.23
CA ALA A 2 -11.62 11.05 -12.04
C ALA A 2 -11.82 10.17 -13.28
N GLY A 3 -11.94 10.77 -14.47
CA GLY A 3 -12.07 10.02 -15.74
C GLY A 3 -10.85 9.17 -16.10
N ASP A 4 -9.65 9.56 -15.63
CA ASP A 4 -8.42 8.78 -15.86
C ASP A 4 -8.41 7.53 -14.97
N PHE A 5 -8.89 7.66 -13.72
CA PHE A 5 -9.02 6.55 -12.78
C PHE A 5 -10.13 5.58 -13.15
N GLU A 6 -11.27 6.05 -13.68
CA GLU A 6 -12.31 5.14 -14.20
C GLU A 6 -11.79 4.29 -15.35
N ARG A 7 -10.99 4.89 -16.25
CA ARG A 7 -10.34 4.17 -17.33
C ARG A 7 -9.27 3.20 -16.82
N ALA A 8 -8.47 3.61 -15.85
CA ALA A 8 -7.46 2.75 -15.22
C ALA A 8 -8.12 1.52 -14.58
N ARG A 9 -9.25 1.69 -13.88
CA ARG A 9 -10.02 0.60 -13.29
C ARG A 9 -10.42 -0.46 -14.33
N GLU A 10 -10.96 -0.03 -15.47
CA GLU A 10 -11.33 -0.95 -16.55
C GLU A 10 -10.12 -1.72 -17.09
N LEU A 11 -8.98 -1.03 -17.27
CA LEU A 11 -7.75 -1.63 -17.76
C LEU A 11 -7.17 -2.64 -16.76
N TYR A 12 -7.14 -2.33 -15.47
CA TYR A 12 -6.67 -3.26 -14.45
C TYR A 12 -7.56 -4.48 -14.31
N LEU A 13 -8.89 -4.33 -14.37
CA LEU A 13 -9.81 -5.46 -14.38
C LEU A 13 -9.60 -6.38 -15.60
N ALA A 14 -9.38 -5.80 -16.78
CA ALA A 14 -9.06 -6.57 -17.98
C ALA A 14 -7.69 -7.26 -17.88
N SER A 15 -6.69 -6.58 -17.32
CA SER A 15 -5.34 -7.13 -17.09
C SER A 15 -5.38 -8.30 -16.11
N ILE A 16 -6.15 -8.18 -15.02
CA ILE A 16 -6.37 -9.26 -14.05
C ILE A 16 -6.95 -10.49 -14.75
N ALA A 17 -8.04 -10.34 -15.50
CA ALA A 17 -8.68 -11.46 -16.19
C ALA A 17 -7.70 -12.16 -17.16
N LEU A 18 -6.93 -11.38 -17.92
CA LEU A 18 -5.93 -11.93 -18.84
C LEU A 18 -4.80 -12.67 -18.08
N ASN A 19 -4.26 -12.08 -17.02
CA ASN A 19 -3.18 -12.69 -16.24
C ASN A 19 -3.64 -13.94 -15.48
N GLU A 20 -4.92 -14.02 -15.09
CA GLU A 20 -5.53 -15.24 -14.55
C GLU A 20 -5.58 -16.35 -15.60
N GLU A 21 -6.02 -16.05 -16.83
CA GLU A 21 -6.02 -17.01 -17.95
C GLU A 21 -4.60 -17.49 -18.31
N LEU A 22 -3.61 -16.61 -18.17
CA LEU A 22 -2.20 -16.92 -18.43
C LEU A 22 -1.47 -17.56 -17.24
N GLY A 23 -2.13 -17.71 -16.08
CA GLY A 23 -1.52 -18.27 -14.86
C GLY A 23 -0.42 -17.41 -14.25
N GLN A 24 -0.42 -16.09 -14.48
CA GLN A 24 0.60 -15.16 -14.00
C GLN A 24 0.22 -14.59 -12.62
N ALA A 25 0.30 -15.43 -11.57
CA ALA A 25 -0.22 -15.10 -10.23
C ALA A 25 0.40 -13.85 -9.59
N GLU A 26 1.71 -13.63 -9.75
CA GLU A 26 2.39 -12.41 -9.26
C GLU A 26 1.90 -11.15 -9.99
N MET A 27 1.70 -11.22 -11.31
CA MET A 27 1.13 -10.11 -12.08
C MET A 27 -0.29 -9.80 -11.62
N VAL A 28 -1.13 -10.81 -11.40
CA VAL A 28 -2.46 -10.59 -10.81
C VAL A 28 -2.35 -9.85 -9.48
N ASN A 29 -1.38 -10.21 -8.63
CA ASN A 29 -1.19 -9.53 -7.35
C ASN A 29 -0.79 -8.05 -7.52
N SER A 30 0.12 -7.74 -8.44
CA SER A 30 0.48 -6.35 -8.79
C SER A 30 -0.74 -5.55 -9.27
N GLU A 31 -1.59 -6.15 -10.11
CA GLU A 31 -2.77 -5.44 -10.62
C GLU A 31 -3.85 -5.23 -9.55
N TYR A 32 -3.91 -6.10 -8.55
CA TYR A 32 -4.76 -5.88 -7.37
C TYR A 32 -4.30 -4.67 -6.55
N HIS A 33 -2.99 -4.49 -6.38
CA HIS A 33 -2.41 -3.31 -5.71
C HIS A 33 -2.77 -2.02 -6.45
N ASN A 34 -2.57 -2.01 -7.78
CA ASN A 34 -2.89 -0.85 -8.62
C ASN A 34 -4.39 -0.53 -8.66
N LEU A 35 -5.23 -1.57 -8.75
CA LEU A 35 -6.68 -1.42 -8.71
C LEU A 35 -7.14 -0.87 -7.36
N ALA A 36 -6.54 -1.32 -6.25
CA ALA A 36 -6.86 -0.81 -4.92
C ALA A 36 -6.56 0.69 -4.78
N PHE A 37 -5.40 1.14 -5.27
CA PHE A 37 -5.07 2.57 -5.33
C PHE A 37 -6.02 3.36 -6.24
N THR A 38 -6.43 2.78 -7.36
CA THR A 38 -7.43 3.38 -8.25
C THR A 38 -8.76 3.58 -7.53
N GLU A 39 -9.24 2.56 -6.81
CA GLU A 39 -10.48 2.64 -6.03
C GLU A 39 -10.37 3.64 -4.88
N LEU A 40 -9.20 3.74 -4.24
CA LEU A 40 -8.93 4.73 -3.20
C LEU A 40 -9.03 6.16 -3.75
N ASN A 41 -8.43 6.41 -4.91
CA ASN A 41 -8.48 7.71 -5.61
C ASN A 41 -9.89 8.08 -6.12
N LEU A 42 -10.71 7.07 -6.42
CA LEU A 42 -12.13 7.26 -6.74
C LEU A 42 -13.01 7.49 -5.49
N GLY A 43 -12.43 7.40 -4.28
CA GLY A 43 -13.16 7.54 -3.02
C GLY A 43 -13.87 6.26 -2.56
N ASN A 44 -13.66 5.13 -3.24
CA ASN A 44 -14.28 3.84 -2.92
C ASN A 44 -13.48 3.11 -1.83
N LEU A 45 -13.36 3.74 -0.65
CA LEU A 45 -12.50 3.28 0.45
C LEU A 45 -12.77 1.83 0.88
N ALA A 46 -14.03 1.42 0.95
CA ALA A 46 -14.37 0.04 1.30
C ALA A 46 -13.83 -0.97 0.29
N ARG A 47 -13.91 -0.66 -1.01
CA ARG A 47 -13.42 -1.52 -2.08
C ARG A 47 -11.89 -1.57 -2.11
N ALA A 48 -11.23 -0.43 -1.93
CA ALA A 48 -9.77 -0.36 -1.81
C ALA A 48 -9.28 -1.25 -0.65
N ARG A 49 -9.93 -1.19 0.51
CA ARG A 49 -9.61 -2.04 1.67
C ARG A 49 -9.71 -3.53 1.36
N GLU A 50 -10.78 -3.96 0.70
CA GLU A 50 -10.95 -5.37 0.30
C GLU A 50 -9.83 -5.85 -0.63
N LEU A 51 -9.48 -5.03 -1.61
CA LEU A 51 -8.44 -5.37 -2.60
C LEU A 51 -7.05 -5.42 -1.95
N PHE A 52 -6.70 -4.44 -1.12
CA PHE A 52 -5.44 -4.45 -0.37
C PHE A 52 -5.34 -5.64 0.58
N LEU A 53 -6.44 -6.00 1.26
CA LEU A 53 -6.48 -7.18 2.12
C LEU A 53 -6.24 -8.47 1.32
N ALA A 54 -6.93 -8.64 0.20
CA ALA A 54 -6.78 -9.82 -0.64
C ALA A 54 -5.37 -9.95 -1.23
N GLY A 55 -4.77 -8.83 -1.67
CA GLY A 55 -3.39 -8.79 -2.15
C GLY A 55 -2.40 -9.14 -1.04
N ARG A 56 -2.55 -8.54 0.13
CA ARG A 56 -1.72 -8.85 1.32
C ARG A 56 -1.78 -10.33 1.69
N GLU A 57 -2.97 -10.90 1.81
CA GLU A 57 -3.15 -12.31 2.16
C GLU A 57 -2.45 -13.23 1.17
N ARG A 58 -2.51 -12.90 -0.13
CA ARG A 58 -1.80 -13.65 -1.17
C ARG A 58 -0.29 -13.51 -1.04
N VAL A 59 0.23 -12.30 -0.82
CA VAL A 59 1.66 -12.05 -0.63
C VAL A 59 2.24 -12.93 0.48
N PHE A 60 1.59 -12.95 1.66
CA PHE A 60 2.07 -13.75 2.79
C PHE A 60 1.84 -15.25 2.62
N ARG A 61 0.74 -15.67 1.98
CA ARG A 61 0.44 -17.09 1.77
C ARG A 61 1.40 -17.73 0.76
N GLU A 62 1.72 -17.03 -0.32
CA GLU A 62 2.53 -17.55 -1.42
C GLU A 62 4.04 -17.26 -1.25
N GLY A 63 4.44 -16.48 -0.23
CA GLY A 63 5.85 -16.14 0.04
C GLY A 63 6.43 -15.13 -0.94
N TYR A 64 5.63 -14.17 -1.39
CA TYR A 64 6.03 -13.13 -2.32
C TYR A 64 6.80 -12.00 -1.62
N ASP A 65 7.97 -12.31 -1.06
CA ASP A 65 8.72 -11.39 -0.19
C ASP A 65 9.05 -10.04 -0.84
N SER A 66 9.25 -10.02 -2.17
CA SER A 66 9.45 -8.78 -2.94
C SER A 66 8.26 -7.82 -2.93
N PHE A 67 7.05 -8.33 -2.68
CA PHE A 67 5.82 -7.54 -2.62
C PHE A 67 5.50 -7.04 -1.20
N VAL A 68 6.22 -7.50 -0.18
CA VAL A 68 5.96 -7.12 1.22
C VAL A 68 6.05 -5.60 1.45
N PRO A 69 7.02 -4.85 0.90
CA PRO A 69 7.03 -3.39 1.07
C PRO A 69 5.80 -2.70 0.48
N TYR A 70 5.29 -3.18 -0.66
CA TYR A 70 4.09 -2.64 -1.31
C TYR A 70 2.84 -2.84 -0.45
N VAL A 71 2.75 -3.93 0.30
CA VAL A 71 1.72 -4.14 1.34
C VAL A 71 1.82 -3.07 2.44
N CYS A 72 3.04 -2.67 2.83
CA CYS A 72 3.23 -1.61 3.81
C CYS A 72 2.80 -0.23 3.27
N VAL A 73 3.10 0.07 2.00
CA VAL A 73 2.62 1.28 1.30
C VAL A 73 1.09 1.34 1.35
N ALA A 74 0.44 0.24 0.96
CA ALA A 74 -1.02 0.12 0.98
C ALA A 74 -1.62 0.37 2.37
N ALA A 75 -0.99 -0.16 3.42
CA ALA A 75 -1.43 0.08 4.80
C ALA A 75 -1.28 1.55 5.21
N ALA A 76 -0.17 2.20 4.83
CA ALA A 76 0.05 3.62 5.10
C ALA A 76 -0.98 4.52 4.40
N ALA A 77 -1.25 4.25 3.11
CA ALA A 77 -2.24 4.98 2.33
C ALA A 77 -3.65 4.79 2.86
N LEU A 78 -4.03 3.56 3.19
CA LEU A 78 -5.35 3.25 3.74
C LEU A 78 -5.57 3.94 5.09
N ALA A 79 -4.60 3.85 6.00
CA ALA A 79 -4.66 4.52 7.30
C ALA A 79 -4.80 6.05 7.16
N SER A 80 -4.06 6.63 6.20
CA SER A 80 -4.16 8.06 5.90
C SER A 80 -5.55 8.45 5.40
N ALA A 81 -6.14 7.65 4.51
CA ALA A 81 -7.48 7.88 3.97
C ALA A 81 -8.60 7.68 5.03
N GLU A 82 -8.38 6.80 6.00
CA GLU A 82 -9.26 6.58 7.15
C GLU A 82 -9.14 7.68 8.22
N GLY A 83 -8.13 8.54 8.13
CA GLY A 83 -7.84 9.60 9.11
C GLY A 83 -7.07 9.11 10.34
N ASP A 84 -6.63 7.85 10.37
CA ASP A 84 -5.74 7.33 11.42
C ASP A 84 -4.29 7.73 11.11
N HIS A 85 -4.02 9.02 11.29
CA HIS A 85 -2.72 9.61 11.02
C HIS A 85 -1.58 9.10 11.92
N PRO A 86 -1.79 8.77 13.22
CA PRO A 86 -0.79 8.07 14.03
C PRO A 86 -0.42 6.71 13.43
N TYR A 87 -1.40 5.89 13.05
CA TYR A 87 -1.13 4.60 12.44
C TYR A 87 -0.50 4.74 11.04
N ALA A 88 -0.89 5.73 10.26
CA ALA A 88 -0.25 6.05 8.98
C ALA A 88 1.24 6.36 9.16
N ALA A 89 1.61 7.18 10.16
CA ALA A 89 3.02 7.47 10.47
C ALA A 89 3.80 6.20 10.86
N ARG A 90 3.18 5.30 11.62
CA ARG A 90 3.75 3.98 11.93
C ARG A 90 3.97 3.14 10.68
N MET A 91 2.99 3.06 9.79
CA MET A 91 3.12 2.30 8.55
C MET A 91 4.16 2.90 7.60
N VAL A 92 4.36 4.22 7.59
CA VAL A 92 5.48 4.85 6.87
C VAL A 92 6.83 4.32 7.38
N GLY A 93 7.05 4.29 8.70
CA GLY A 93 8.28 3.75 9.28
C GLY A 93 8.51 2.27 8.97
N LEU A 94 7.43 1.46 9.01
CA LEU A 94 7.48 0.06 8.60
C LEU A 94 7.81 -0.11 7.11
N THR A 95 7.26 0.76 6.26
CA THR A 95 7.48 0.72 4.81
C THR A 95 8.94 1.01 4.46
N ASP A 96 9.51 2.05 5.07
CA ASP A 96 10.91 2.44 4.84
C ASP A 96 11.88 1.31 5.23
N THR A 97 11.64 0.63 6.35
CA THR A 97 12.47 -0.51 6.76
C THR A 97 12.24 -1.76 5.92
N ALA A 98 11.02 -2.00 5.44
CA ALA A 98 10.72 -3.10 4.55
C ALA A 98 11.46 -2.96 3.20
N TYR A 99 11.44 -1.79 2.58
CA TYR A 99 12.20 -1.51 1.35
C TYR A 99 13.71 -1.64 1.59
N ALA A 100 14.22 -1.05 2.68
CA ALA A 100 15.64 -1.13 3.03
C ALA A 100 16.12 -2.57 3.26
N ALA A 101 15.29 -3.42 3.85
CA ALA A 101 15.62 -4.82 4.14
C ALA A 101 15.87 -5.66 2.88
N ILE A 102 15.17 -5.37 1.78
CA ILE A 102 15.30 -6.09 0.51
C ILE A 102 16.10 -5.31 -0.55
N GLY A 103 16.63 -4.13 -0.19
CA GLY A 103 17.43 -3.28 -1.09
C GLY A 103 16.63 -2.73 -2.27
N GLN A 104 15.31 -2.60 -2.13
CA GLN A 104 14.44 -2.02 -3.15
C GLN A 104 14.10 -0.56 -2.81
N VAL A 105 13.66 0.17 -3.81
CA VAL A 105 13.04 1.49 -3.66
C VAL A 105 11.60 1.40 -4.16
N PRO A 106 10.67 2.21 -3.63
CA PRO A 106 9.34 2.33 -4.19
C PRO A 106 9.41 2.70 -5.68
N ASP A 107 8.43 2.25 -6.45
CA ASP A 107 8.23 2.82 -7.78
C ASP A 107 7.79 4.30 -7.65
N PRO A 108 7.81 5.07 -8.76
CA PRO A 108 7.49 6.49 -8.72
C PRO A 108 6.10 6.82 -8.15
N ASP A 109 5.08 6.01 -8.41
CA ASP A 109 3.71 6.29 -7.98
C ASP A 109 3.54 6.00 -6.48
N ASP A 110 4.07 4.87 -6.02
CA ASP A 110 4.08 4.51 -4.60
C ASP A 110 4.96 5.47 -3.77
N GLY A 111 6.08 5.92 -4.32
CA GLY A 111 6.93 6.94 -3.68
C GLY A 111 6.20 8.27 -3.49
N LEU A 112 5.45 8.71 -4.51
CA LEU A 112 4.63 9.93 -4.42
C LEU A 112 3.51 9.78 -3.38
N GLU A 113 2.86 8.61 -3.31
CA GLU A 113 1.82 8.38 -2.31
C GLU A 113 2.42 8.33 -0.90
N LEU A 114 3.56 7.68 -0.69
CA LEU A 114 4.24 7.67 0.61
C LEU A 114 4.61 9.08 1.09
N ASP A 115 5.13 9.93 0.19
CA ASP A 115 5.44 11.32 0.52
C ASP A 115 4.18 12.12 0.87
N ALA A 116 3.07 11.87 0.17
CA ALA A 116 1.80 12.48 0.46
C ALA A 116 1.24 12.03 1.82
N VAL A 117 1.30 10.73 2.13
CA VAL A 117 0.91 10.17 3.43
C VAL A 117 1.77 10.76 4.54
N ARG A 118 3.09 10.81 4.37
CA ARG A 118 4.04 11.41 5.33
C ARG A 118 3.67 12.85 5.62
N THR A 119 3.42 13.64 4.58
CA THR A 119 3.03 15.05 4.70
C THR A 119 1.72 15.21 5.47
N ARG A 120 0.69 14.43 5.13
CA ARG A 120 -0.62 14.47 5.82
C ARG A 120 -0.50 14.07 7.28
N ALA A 121 0.20 12.96 7.56
CA ALA A 121 0.38 12.46 8.91
C ALA A 121 1.13 13.49 9.76
N LEU A 122 2.25 14.02 9.26
CA LEU A 122 3.04 15.04 9.96
C LEU A 122 2.21 16.29 10.27
N ALA A 123 1.40 16.77 9.32
CA ALA A 123 0.54 17.92 9.52
C ALA A 123 -0.56 17.67 10.58
N ALA A 124 -1.09 16.45 10.66
CA ALA A 124 -2.18 16.10 11.56
C ALA A 124 -1.73 15.82 13.00
N VAL A 125 -0.62 15.11 13.19
CA VAL A 125 -0.15 14.70 14.53
C VAL A 125 1.02 15.53 15.07
N GLY A 126 1.68 16.31 14.21
CA GLY A 126 2.88 17.07 14.55
C GLY A 126 4.15 16.20 14.64
N GLU A 127 5.31 16.85 14.58
CA GLU A 127 6.62 16.20 14.47
C GLU A 127 6.89 15.18 15.58
N VAL A 128 6.65 15.54 16.85
CA VAL A 128 6.99 14.68 17.99
C VAL A 128 6.21 13.37 17.95
N GLN A 129 4.91 13.43 17.67
CA GLN A 129 4.07 12.24 17.60
C GLN A 129 4.35 11.44 16.33
N PHE A 130 4.58 12.11 15.20
CA PHE A 130 4.97 11.46 13.95
C PHE A 130 6.24 10.62 14.16
N GLN A 131 7.29 11.21 14.73
CA GLN A 131 8.56 10.51 14.96
C GLN A 131 8.43 9.34 15.95
N ALA A 132 7.58 9.48 16.97
CA ALA A 132 7.31 8.40 17.91
C ALA A 132 6.65 7.19 17.22
N GLU A 133 5.59 7.42 16.44
CA GLU A 133 4.90 6.35 15.72
C GLU A 133 5.74 5.76 14.59
N TYR A 134 6.46 6.61 13.86
CA TYR A 134 7.43 6.19 12.85
C TYR A 134 8.47 5.23 13.44
N ALA A 135 9.04 5.57 14.60
CA ALA A 135 10.04 4.73 15.26
C ALA A 135 9.46 3.38 15.72
N VAL A 136 8.19 3.35 16.16
CA VAL A 136 7.48 2.09 16.47
C VAL A 136 7.39 1.22 15.23
N GLY A 137 6.97 1.77 14.09
CA GLY A 137 6.84 1.02 12.85
C GLY A 137 8.17 0.53 12.30
N ALA A 138 9.20 1.39 12.33
CA ALA A 138 10.55 1.05 11.89
C ALA A 138 11.19 -0.07 12.73
N ALA A 139 10.76 -0.27 13.99
CA ALA A 139 11.24 -1.35 14.85
C ALA A 139 10.51 -2.69 14.64
N GLN A 140 9.43 -2.72 13.86
CA GLN A 140 8.62 -3.91 13.60
C GLN A 140 9.01 -4.58 12.27
N THR A 141 8.78 -5.89 12.17
CA THR A 141 8.80 -6.57 10.88
C THR A 141 7.39 -6.59 10.26
N PRO A 142 7.24 -6.61 8.93
CA PRO A 142 5.93 -6.71 8.29
C PRO A 142 5.12 -7.95 8.74
N ALA A 143 5.79 -9.07 9.01
CA ALA A 143 5.14 -10.26 9.58
C ALA A 143 4.57 -10.03 10.99
N GLN A 144 5.20 -9.20 11.82
CA GLN A 144 4.67 -8.82 13.13
C GLN A 144 3.54 -7.78 13.04
N ALA A 145 3.60 -6.91 12.03
CA ALA A 145 2.60 -5.86 11.83
C ALA A 145 1.29 -6.37 11.22
N PHE A 146 1.35 -7.46 10.44
CA PHE A 146 0.20 -8.01 9.72
C PHE A 146 -0.20 -9.43 10.13
N GLY A 147 0.53 -10.05 11.07
CA GLY A 147 0.26 -11.40 11.60
C GLY A 147 -0.66 -11.45 12.80
#